data_AF-A0A2N9F7Y4-F1
#
_entry.id   AF-A0A2N9F7Y4-F1
#
_cell.length_a   1.000
_cell.length_b   1.000
_cell.length_c   1.000
_cell.angle_alpha   90.00
_cell.angle_beta   90.00
_cell.angle_gamma   90.00
#
_symmetry.space_group_name_H-M   'P 1'
#
loop_
_entity.id
_entity.type
_entity.pdbx_description
1 polymer ?
#
loop_
_entity_poly.entity_id
_entity_poly.type
_entity_poly.pdbx_seq_one_letter_code
_entity_poly.pdbx_strand_id
1 'polypeptide(L)'
;MIDHIDGSIQKPSQYLVVAEGNLTTRANPFVLSWKKRDKALLTLIYSTLSALVLSMVVGLNFAQEVWSTLEARFTSTARANVLNLKLELQSVKKGTDSINVYMQRIKATRDKLSTVGV
;
A
#
# COMPACT_ATOMS: atom_id res chain seq x y z
N MET A 1 14.65 -9.25 -4.57
CA MET A 1 14.25 -7.82 -4.71
C MET A 1 12.97 -7.55 -3.91
N ILE A 2 12.00 -8.46 -3.96
CA ILE A 2 10.80 -8.47 -3.11
C ILE A 2 11.13 -8.53 -1.60
N ASP A 3 12.27 -9.13 -1.27
CA ASP A 3 12.82 -9.29 0.09
C ASP A 3 13.19 -7.96 0.79
N HIS A 4 13.27 -6.86 0.04
CA HIS A 4 13.45 -5.51 0.59
C HIS A 4 12.12 -4.83 0.95
N ILE A 5 11.00 -5.41 0.51
CA ILE A 5 9.65 -4.86 0.63
C ILE A 5 8.85 -5.60 1.69
N ASP A 6 9.03 -6.93 1.81
CA ASP A 6 8.37 -7.77 2.81
C ASP A 6 8.96 -7.64 4.24
N GLY A 7 10.12 -6.99 4.38
CA GLY A 7 10.83 -6.85 5.64
C GLY A 7 11.76 -8.02 5.99
N SER A 8 11.91 -9.02 5.11
CA SER A 8 12.85 -10.15 5.26
C SER A 8 14.31 -9.68 5.32
N ILE A 9 14.65 -8.58 4.63
CA ILE A 9 15.95 -7.91 4.76
C ILE A 9 15.80 -6.67 5.62
N GLN A 10 15.97 -6.85 6.92
CA GLN A 10 15.97 -5.76 7.88
C GLN A 10 17.10 -4.76 7.59
N LYS A 11 16.81 -3.46 7.74
CA LYS A 11 17.77 -2.37 7.53
C LYS A 11 19.10 -2.69 8.24
N PRO A 12 20.20 -2.88 7.50
CA PRO A 12 21.47 -3.21 8.11
C PRO A 12 21.93 -2.04 9.00
N SER A 13 22.28 -2.35 10.24
CA SER A 13 22.86 -1.39 11.18
C SER A 13 24.09 -0.72 10.54
N GLN A 14 24.15 0.61 10.64
CA GLN A 14 25.23 1.42 10.08
C GLN A 14 26.60 1.06 10.68
N TYR A 15 26.58 0.50 11.89
CA TYR A 15 27.74 0.08 12.66
C TYR A 15 27.61 -1.39 13.02
N LEU A 16 28.69 -2.14 12.91
CA LEU A 16 28.77 -3.53 13.36
C LEU A 16 29.02 -3.55 14.88
N VAL A 17 28.20 -4.27 15.65
CA VAL A 17 28.46 -4.53 17.07
C VAL A 17 29.17 -5.87 17.17
N VAL A 18 30.43 -5.86 17.59
CA VAL A 18 31.16 -7.10 17.94
C VAL A 18 30.85 -7.43 19.39
N ALA A 19 30.53 -8.69 19.66
CA ALA A 19 30.20 -9.22 20.97
C ALA A 19 31.44 -9.28 21.89
N GLU A 20 31.91 -8.12 22.37
CA GLU A 20 32.94 -8.03 23.42
C GLU A 20 33.13 -6.61 23.98
N GLY A 21 32.05 -5.83 24.11
CA GLY A 21 32.05 -4.55 24.87
C GLY A 21 32.85 -3.39 24.26
N ASN A 22 33.55 -3.60 23.14
CA ASN A 22 34.37 -2.58 22.49
C ASN A 22 33.70 -2.10 21.20
N LEU A 23 33.18 -0.86 21.22
CA LEU A 23 32.58 -0.19 20.06
C LEU A 23 33.64 0.02 18.96
N THR A 24 33.73 -0.92 18.02
CA THR A 24 34.48 -0.68 16.79
C THR A 24 33.55 -0.05 15.76
N THR A 25 33.75 1.25 15.50
CA THR A 25 33.12 2.05 14.44
C THR A 25 33.56 1.57 13.04
N ARG A 26 33.39 0.28 12.74
CA ARG A 26 33.62 -0.25 11.39
C ARG A 26 32.36 -0.08 10.57
N ALA A 27 32.44 0.77 9.55
CA ALA A 27 31.36 1.01 8.60
C ALA A 27 30.97 -0.30 7.94
N ASN A 28 29.69 -0.66 8.03
CA ASN A 28 29.18 -1.89 7.44
C ASN A 28 29.14 -1.77 5.90
N PRO A 29 29.95 -2.54 5.14
CA PRO A 29 30.01 -2.43 3.68
C PRO A 29 28.69 -2.82 3.00
N PHE A 30 27.84 -3.60 3.69
CA PHE A 30 26.53 -4.04 3.19
C PHE A 30 25.47 -2.91 3.21
N VAL A 31 25.71 -1.81 3.92
CA VAL A 31 24.79 -0.66 3.96
C VAL A 31 24.73 0.06 2.62
N LEU A 32 25.86 0.15 1.90
CA LEU A 32 25.90 0.81 0.59
C LEU A 32 25.15 0.02 -0.48
N SER A 33 25.34 -1.30 -0.51
CA SER A 33 24.63 -2.17 -1.46
C SER A 33 23.13 -2.22 -1.14
N TRP A 34 22.75 -2.25 0.14
CA TRP A 34 21.36 -2.15 0.58
C TRP A 34 20.72 -0.82 0.15
N LYS A 35 21.40 0.32 0.40
CA LYS A 35 20.90 1.66 0.00
C LYS A 35 20.72 1.80 -1.51
N LYS A 36 21.63 1.23 -2.32
CA LYS A 36 21.49 1.25 -3.78
C LYS A 36 20.23 0.51 -4.24
N ARG A 37 19.95 -0.65 -3.65
CA ARG A 37 18.73 -1.43 -3.95
C ARG A 37 17.46 -0.72 -3.51
N ASP A 38 17.46 -0.18 -2.29
CA ASP A 38 16.33 0.59 -1.75
C ASP A 38 16.00 1.81 -2.62
N LYS A 39 17.00 2.59 -3.05
CA LYS A 39 16.79 3.71 -3.98
C LYS A 39 16.27 3.29 -5.35
N ALA A 40 16.75 2.18 -5.90
CA ALA A 40 16.25 1.66 -7.17
C ALA A 40 14.77 1.26 -7.06
N LEU A 41 14.39 0.61 -5.95
CA LEU A 41 13.00 0.27 -5.66
C LEU A 41 12.12 1.50 -5.46
N LEU A 42 12.58 2.51 -4.71
CA LEU A 42 11.86 3.77 -4.56
C LEU A 42 11.62 4.44 -5.91
N THR A 43 12.64 4.49 -6.76
CA THR A 43 12.51 5.09 -8.10
C THR A 43 11.49 4.34 -8.95
N LEU A 44 11.52 3.00 -8.89
CA LEU A 44 10.55 2.16 -9.60
C LEU A 44 9.13 2.39 -9.08
N ILE A 45 8.93 2.40 -7.76
CA ILE A 45 7.62 2.69 -7.15
C ILE A 45 7.16 4.07 -7.58
N TYR A 46 7.97 5.11 -7.42
CA TYR A 46 7.61 6.47 -7.82
C TYR A 46 7.28 6.59 -9.31
N SER A 47 7.89 5.78 -10.18
CA SER A 47 7.59 5.77 -11.62
C SER A 47 6.22 5.18 -11.97
N THR A 48 5.64 4.33 -11.11
CA THR A 48 4.31 3.73 -11.33
C THR A 48 3.18 4.51 -10.67
N LEU A 49 3.51 5.46 -9.79
CA LEU A 49 2.52 6.25 -9.05
C LEU A 49 2.05 7.48 -9.82
N SER A 50 0.76 7.79 -9.72
CA SER A 50 0.22 9.06 -10.18
C SER A 50 0.58 10.19 -9.21
N ALA A 51 0.51 11.45 -9.66
CA ALA A 51 0.83 12.63 -8.84
C ALA A 51 0.06 12.68 -7.51
N LEU A 52 -1.21 12.25 -7.52
CA LEU A 52 -2.04 12.19 -6.32
C LEU A 52 -1.49 11.16 -5.33
N VAL A 53 -1.06 9.99 -5.81
CA VAL A 53 -0.50 8.94 -4.96
C VAL A 53 0.89 9.28 -4.46
N LEU A 54 1.70 9.97 -5.28
CA LEU A 54 2.99 10.51 -4.87
C LEU A 54 2.87 11.44 -3.67
N SER A 55 1.87 12.33 -3.66
CA SER A 55 1.64 13.26 -2.54
C SER A 55 1.43 12.56 -1.18
N MET A 56 0.90 11.33 -1.19
CA MET A 56 0.65 10.55 0.03
C MET A 56 1.92 9.93 0.63
N VAL A 57 2.98 9.80 -0.16
CA VAL A 57 4.24 9.15 0.24
C VAL A 57 5.39 10.15 0.34
N VAL A 58 5.11 11.45 0.19
CA VAL A 58 6.08 12.54 0.39
C VAL A 58 6.61 12.50 1.82
N GLY A 59 7.94 12.52 1.95
CA GLY A 59 8.64 12.50 3.24
C GLY A 59 9.10 11.11 3.69
N LEU A 60 8.68 10.04 3.02
CA LEU A 60 9.17 8.68 3.26
C LEU A 60 10.49 8.45 2.52
N ASN A 61 11.45 7.84 3.20
CA ASN A 61 12.83 7.76 2.72
C ASN A 61 13.25 6.35 2.31
N PHE A 62 12.44 5.34 2.63
CA PHE A 62 12.74 3.93 2.36
C PHE A 62 11.61 3.26 1.57
N ALA A 63 11.96 2.35 0.65
CA ALA A 63 11.01 1.67 -0.22
C ALA A 63 9.96 0.89 0.58
N GLN A 64 10.39 0.27 1.69
CA GLN A 64 9.51 -0.45 2.60
C GLN A 64 8.44 0.45 3.23
N GLU A 65 8.82 1.64 3.71
CA GLU A 65 7.87 2.59 4.32
C GLU A 65 6.82 3.05 3.30
N VAL A 66 7.28 3.37 2.08
CA VAL A 66 6.40 3.74 0.96
C VAL A 66 5.44 2.60 0.64
N TRP A 67 5.96 1.38 0.49
CA TRP A 67 5.14 0.22 0.16
C TRP A 67 4.13 -0.12 1.25
N SER A 68 4.53 -0.19 2.53
CA SER A 68 3.61 -0.45 3.64
C SER A 68 2.54 0.62 3.77
N THR A 69 2.87 1.88 3.51
CA THR A 69 1.89 2.99 3.52
C THR A 69 0.87 2.83 2.39
N LEU A 70 1.33 2.52 1.18
CA LEU A 70 0.46 2.27 0.04
C LEU A 70 -0.45 1.07 0.31
N GLU A 71 0.12 -0.04 0.77
CA GLU A 71 -0.62 -1.25 1.12
C GLU A 71 -1.70 -0.95 2.18
N ALA A 72 -1.35 -0.31 3.29
CA ALA A 72 -2.31 0.02 4.34
C ALA A 72 -3.45 0.91 3.80
N ARG A 73 -3.12 1.92 2.99
CA ARG A 73 -4.11 2.87 2.45
C ARG A 73 -5.02 2.24 1.43
N PHE A 74 -4.47 1.53 0.44
CA PHE A 74 -5.27 0.92 -0.62
C PHE A 74 -6.05 -0.31 -0.13
N THR A 75 -5.52 -1.07 0.83
CA THR A 75 -6.26 -2.18 1.44
C THR A 75 -7.39 -1.69 2.35
N SER A 76 -7.15 -0.63 3.14
CA SER A 76 -8.19 0.00 3.97
C SER A 76 -9.30 0.61 3.09
N THR A 77 -8.92 1.35 2.04
CA THR A 77 -9.86 1.96 1.09
C THR A 77 -10.68 0.90 0.35
N ALA A 78 -10.06 -0.20 -0.09
CA ALA A 78 -10.77 -1.30 -0.72
C ALA A 78 -11.80 -1.94 0.22
N ARG A 79 -11.43 -2.24 1.48
CA ARG A 79 -12.35 -2.81 2.47
C ARG A 79 -13.50 -1.87 2.81
N ALA A 80 -13.22 -0.58 2.99
CA ALA A 80 -14.24 0.43 3.25
C ALA A 80 -15.18 0.61 2.04
N ASN A 81 -14.63 0.58 0.83
CA ASN A 81 -15.42 0.65 -0.41
C ASN A 81 -16.36 -0.56 -0.54
N VAL A 82 -15.86 -1.78 -0.30
CA VAL A 82 -16.67 -3.00 -0.29
C VAL A 82 -17.80 -2.90 0.76
N LEU A 83 -17.50 -2.42 1.97
CA LEU A 83 -18.51 -2.24 3.01
C LEU A 83 -19.57 -1.20 2.62
N ASN A 84 -19.14 -0.05 2.09
CA ASN A 84 -20.05 1.00 1.62
C ASN A 84 -20.98 0.51 0.52
N LEU A 85 -20.47 -0.23 -0.46
CA LEU A 85 -21.29 -0.80 -1.53
C LEU A 85 -22.26 -1.88 -1.00
N LYS A 86 -21.86 -2.67 0.01
CA LYS A 86 -22.78 -3.61 0.69
C LYS A 86 -23.91 -2.89 1.42
N LEU A 87 -23.58 -1.80 2.14
CA LEU A 87 -24.58 -0.97 2.81
C LEU A 87 -25.51 -0.28 1.81
N GLU A 88 -24.96 0.24 0.70
CA GLU A 88 -25.74 0.83 -0.38
C GLU A 88 -26.75 -0.19 -0.90
N LEU A 89 -26.31 -1.40 -1.26
CA LEU A 89 -27.17 -2.48 -1.73
C LEU A 89 -28.28 -2.84 -0.74
N GLN A 90 -27.96 -2.96 0.55
CA GLN A 90 -28.95 -3.23 1.61
C GLN A 90 -29.94 -2.08 1.81
N SER A 91 -29.52 -0.85 1.56
CA SER A 91 -30.34 0.34 1.69
C SER A 91 -31.20 0.64 0.46
N VAL A 92 -30.93 0.00 -0.69
CA VAL A 92 -31.73 0.19 -1.92
C VAL A 92 -33.17 -0.26 -1.67
N LYS A 93 -34.06 0.74 -1.55
CA LYS A 93 -35.50 0.55 -1.48
C LYS A 93 -36.13 1.07 -2.78
N LYS A 94 -37.26 0.49 -3.16
CA LYS A 94 -38.02 0.94 -4.34
C LYS A 94 -38.58 2.35 -4.17
N GLY A 95 -39.07 2.70 -2.98
CA GLY A 95 -39.65 4.02 -2.71
C GLY A 95 -40.68 4.43 -3.75
N THR A 96 -40.57 5.67 -4.23
CA THR A 96 -41.36 6.26 -5.33
C THR A 96 -40.79 5.97 -6.73
N ASP A 97 -39.66 5.28 -6.83
CA ASP A 97 -39.01 5.01 -8.11
C ASP A 97 -39.82 4.03 -8.96
N SER A 98 -39.69 4.19 -10.28
CA SER A 98 -40.15 3.19 -11.24
C SER A 98 -39.36 1.89 -11.06
N ILE A 99 -39.98 0.77 -11.41
CA ILE A 99 -39.36 -0.56 -11.32
C ILE A 99 -38.05 -0.62 -12.11
N ASN A 100 -37.99 0.04 -13.27
CA ASN A 100 -36.79 0.09 -14.11
C ASN A 100 -35.63 0.81 -13.41
N VAL A 101 -35.89 1.98 -12.81
CA VAL A 101 -34.85 2.76 -12.10
C VAL A 101 -34.36 2.00 -10.86
N TYR A 102 -35.27 1.37 -10.12
CA TYR A 102 -34.91 0.52 -8.99
C TYR A 102 -34.02 -0.67 -9.39
N MET A 103 -34.41 -1.42 -10.43
CA MET A 103 -33.63 -2.56 -10.92
C MET A 103 -32.27 -2.13 -11.47
N GLN A 104 -32.20 -0.98 -12.13
CA GLN A 104 -30.94 -0.45 -12.66
C GLN A 104 -29.96 -0.06 -11.53
N ARG A 105 -30.44 0.51 -10.42
CA ARG A 105 -29.60 0.79 -9.24
C ARG A 105 -29.07 -0.49 -8.60
N ILE A 106 -29.91 -1.50 -8.40
CA ILE A 106 -29.47 -2.80 -7.88
C ILE A 106 -28.37 -3.40 -8.76
N LYS A 107 -28.60 -3.40 -10.08
CA LYS A 107 -27.63 -3.92 -11.05
C LYS A 107 -26.31 -3.15 -10.98
N ALA A 108 -26.35 -1.83 -10.97
CA ALA A 108 -25.16 -1.00 -10.88
C ALA A 108 -24.36 -1.23 -9.59
N THR A 109 -25.00 -1.31 -8.42
CA THR A 109 -24.33 -1.57 -7.15
C THR A 109 -23.76 -2.99 -7.10
N ARG A 110 -24.46 -3.99 -7.67
CA ARG A 110 -23.97 -5.36 -7.83
C ARG A 110 -22.74 -5.43 -8.73
N ASP A 111 -22.77 -4.77 -9.88
CA ASP A 111 -21.66 -4.78 -10.86
C ASP A 111 -20.41 -4.13 -10.25
N LYS A 112 -20.59 -3.04 -9.49
CA LYS A 112 -19.50 -2.43 -8.70
C LYS A 112 -18.95 -3.41 -7.66
N LEU A 113 -19.80 -4.08 -6.88
CA LEU A 113 -19.39 -5.10 -5.90
C LEU A 113 -18.63 -6.26 -6.55
N SER A 114 -19.06 -6.74 -7.71
CA SER A 114 -18.38 -7.80 -8.46
C SER A 114 -16.99 -7.38 -8.95
N THR A 115 -16.77 -6.08 -9.14
CA THR A 115 -15.48 -5.55 -9.60
C THR A 115 -14.50 -5.36 -8.45
N VAL A 116 -15.00 -5.03 -7.24
CA VAL A 116 -14.15 -4.76 -6.07
C VAL A 116 -14.00 -5.95 -5.11
N GLY A 117 -14.90 -6.94 -5.20
CA GLY A 117 -14.85 -8.17 -4.43
C GLY A 117 -14.15 -9.28 -5.22
N VAL A 118 -12.83 -9.39 -5.05
CA VAL A 118 -12.02 -10.55 -5.44
C VAL A 118 -11.68 -11.34 -4.20
#